data_AF-A0A8T9Q790-F1
#
_entry.id   AF-A0A8T9Q790-F1
#
_cell.length_a   1.000
_cell.length_b   1.000
_cell.length_c   1.000
_cell.angle_alpha   90.00
_cell.angle_beta   90.00
_cell.angle_gamma   90.00
#
_symmetry.space_group_name_H-M   'P 1'
#
loop_
_entity.id
_entity.type
_entity.pdbx_description
1 polymer ?
#
loop_
_entity_poly.entity_id
_entity_poly.type
_entity_poly.pdbx_seq_one_letter_code
_entity_poly.pdbx_strand_id
1 'polypeptide(L)'
;MPSSIFCGLLGLTLFVGDCSPSAARLAKHGITRETLAQTTPAAAAGLQMGAAQFGKYLPQLQGKRVGLVVNQTSMVGRAHLVDTLLAQGIQVKAIFAPEHGFRGEEADGATIKDGRDTRSGLPVKSLYGKSKKPSVEMLADVDVLIFDIQDVGVRFYTFISTMHYVMEAAAEQGKSVIVLDRPNPNGFYVDGPVLETQHKSFVGMHPIPVVHGLTVGELAQMINGEKWLAGGKQCPLTVVPVAGYTHDTRYELPLRPSPNLPNAHAVLLYPTICLFEGTNVSVGRGTEAPFEFIGAPTQPASRPFSFTPRPTTGSPQPPLNGQKCYGQDLRKLPMAESGGFTLRYLIDFYKQSSAKDKFFGKYFEQLTGTNSLREMVVAGKSEKEIRKAWEPALSQYKTVRKKYLLYPDFK
;
A
#
# COMPACT_ATOMS: atom_id res chain seq x y z
N MET A 1 -13.31 49.97 -43.68
CA MET A 1 -14.41 49.77 -44.65
C MET A 1 -13.85 49.98 -46.05
N PRO A 2 -14.31 49.25 -47.08
CA PRO A 2 -14.45 47.80 -47.16
C PRO A 2 -13.73 47.24 -48.42
N SER A 3 -13.46 45.93 -48.50
CA SER A 3 -13.32 45.16 -49.76
C SER A 3 -13.09 43.69 -49.38
N SER A 4 -14.08 42.80 -49.50
CA SER A 4 -14.57 42.11 -50.72
C SER A 4 -13.88 40.77 -50.93
N ILE A 5 -14.70 39.72 -50.83
CA ILE A 5 -14.45 38.31 -51.14
C ILE A 5 -14.51 38.12 -52.67
N PHE A 6 -13.60 37.32 -53.23
CA PHE A 6 -13.68 36.75 -54.59
C PHE A 6 -13.28 35.26 -54.48
N CYS A 7 -14.14 34.31 -54.85
CA CYS A 7 -14.27 33.69 -56.19
C CYS A 7 -12.98 32.94 -56.61
N GLY A 8 -12.98 31.72 -57.12
CA GLY A 8 -14.03 30.84 -57.59
C GLY A 8 -13.43 29.52 -58.09
N LEU A 9 -14.30 28.58 -58.41
CA LEU A 9 -14.05 27.26 -59.00
C LEU A 9 -13.48 27.32 -60.44
N LEU A 10 -12.92 26.16 -60.84
CA LEU A 10 -12.78 25.51 -62.17
C LEU A 10 -11.31 25.10 -62.35
N GLY A 11 -10.92 23.88 -62.72
CA GLY A 11 -11.58 22.77 -63.41
C GLY A 11 -10.50 22.07 -64.27
N LEU A 12 -10.81 20.88 -64.78
CA LEU A 12 -10.16 20.16 -65.89
C LEU A 12 -9.05 19.11 -65.62
N THR A 13 -9.51 17.86 -65.48
CA THR A 13 -9.26 16.66 -66.34
C THR A 13 -7.86 16.18 -66.75
N LEU A 14 -7.54 14.98 -66.25
CA LEU A 14 -6.94 13.75 -66.82
C LEU A 14 -5.80 13.79 -67.87
N PHE A 15 -4.74 13.04 -67.57
CA PHE A 15 -4.16 12.04 -68.49
C PHE A 15 -3.65 10.80 -67.71
N VAL A 16 -3.79 9.63 -68.35
CA VAL A 16 -3.60 8.27 -67.84
C VAL A 16 -2.12 7.86 -67.93
N GLY A 17 -1.63 7.05 -66.98
CA GLY A 17 -0.35 6.35 -67.06
C GLY A 17 -0.22 5.26 -66.00
N ASP A 18 -0.41 4.01 -66.42
CA ASP A 18 -0.16 2.79 -65.64
C ASP A 18 1.35 2.55 -65.43
N CYS A 19 1.77 2.22 -64.21
CA CYS A 19 2.80 1.21 -63.96
C CYS A 19 2.90 0.83 -62.47
N SER A 20 3.00 -0.48 -62.24
CA SER A 20 3.09 -1.15 -60.94
C SER A 20 4.23 -0.64 -60.04
N PRO A 21 4.06 -0.62 -58.70
CA PRO A 21 5.14 -0.24 -57.80
C PRO A 21 6.11 -1.41 -57.58
N SER A 22 7.36 -1.18 -57.99
CA SER A 22 8.54 -1.96 -57.63
C SER A 22 8.76 -1.95 -56.11
N ALA A 23 9.05 -3.13 -55.57
CA ALA A 23 9.37 -3.36 -54.17
C ALA A 23 10.64 -2.63 -53.73
N ALA A 24 10.49 -1.66 -52.81
CA ALA A 24 11.58 -1.17 -51.97
C ALA A 24 11.45 -1.82 -50.58
N ARG A 25 12.51 -2.53 -50.19
CA ARG A 25 12.63 -3.30 -48.93
C ARG A 25 12.31 -2.44 -47.70
N LEU A 26 11.22 -2.77 -47.02
CA LEU A 26 11.03 -2.43 -45.62
C LEU A 26 11.98 -3.29 -44.78
N ALA A 27 13.01 -2.65 -44.21
CA ALA A 27 13.85 -3.25 -43.20
C ALA A 27 12.97 -3.60 -41.98
N LYS A 28 12.71 -4.90 -41.80
CA LYS A 28 12.17 -5.46 -40.55
C LYS A 28 13.18 -5.17 -39.43
N HIS A 29 12.98 -4.09 -38.70
CA HIS A 29 13.53 -4.00 -37.35
C HIS A 29 12.73 -4.97 -36.48
N GLY A 30 13.24 -6.19 -36.36
CA GLY A 30 12.82 -7.12 -35.34
C GLY A 30 13.05 -6.46 -33.99
N ILE A 31 11.97 -6.12 -33.29
CA ILE A 31 12.03 -5.81 -31.87
C ILE A 31 12.38 -7.13 -31.20
N THR A 32 13.68 -7.32 -30.94
CA THR A 32 14.16 -8.41 -30.11
C THR A 32 13.48 -8.30 -28.75
N ARG A 33 12.93 -9.44 -28.35
CA ARG A 33 12.15 -9.65 -27.14
C ARG A 33 13.11 -9.71 -25.95
N GLU A 34 13.81 -8.62 -25.68
CA GLU A 34 14.97 -8.66 -24.79
C GLU A 34 15.17 -7.36 -24.00
N THR A 35 14.13 -6.82 -23.38
CA THR A 35 14.30 -5.99 -22.16
C THR A 35 12.97 -5.81 -21.42
N LEU A 36 12.55 -6.81 -20.65
CA LEU A 36 11.71 -6.66 -19.46
C LEU A 36 11.98 -7.86 -18.53
N ALA A 37 13.25 -8.21 -18.36
CA ALA A 37 13.66 -8.96 -17.19
C ALA A 37 13.89 -7.94 -16.09
N GLN A 38 12.82 -7.57 -15.38
CA GLN A 38 12.99 -7.01 -14.04
C GLN A 38 13.62 -8.12 -13.21
N THR A 39 14.94 -8.07 -13.07
CA THR A 39 15.67 -8.89 -12.11
C THR A 39 15.14 -8.50 -10.74
N THR A 40 14.30 -9.36 -10.17
CA THR A 40 13.89 -9.31 -8.78
C THR A 40 15.16 -9.17 -7.95
N PRO A 41 15.29 -8.15 -7.08
CA PRO A 41 16.35 -8.14 -6.08
C PRO A 41 16.29 -9.49 -5.36
N ALA A 42 17.45 -10.16 -5.23
CA ALA A 42 17.51 -11.40 -4.48
C ALA A 42 16.92 -11.12 -3.10
N ALA A 43 15.80 -11.78 -2.76
CA ALA A 43 15.32 -11.82 -1.39
C ALA A 43 16.53 -12.12 -0.50
N ALA A 44 16.76 -11.30 0.53
CA ALA A 44 17.92 -11.41 1.40
C ALA A 44 18.26 -12.90 1.62
N ALA A 45 19.47 -13.30 1.22
CA ALA A 45 19.82 -14.71 1.03
C ALA A 45 19.37 -15.54 2.24
N GLY A 46 18.47 -16.51 2.01
CA GLY A 46 17.95 -17.40 3.06
C GLY A 46 16.56 -17.09 3.62
N LEU A 47 15.88 -16.01 3.20
CA LEU A 47 14.48 -15.77 3.58
C LEU A 47 13.53 -16.70 2.83
N GLN A 48 12.61 -17.35 3.56
CA GLN A 48 11.51 -18.11 2.98
C GLN A 48 10.17 -17.60 3.51
N MET A 49 9.40 -16.94 2.63
CA MET A 49 8.05 -16.44 2.95
C MET A 49 7.14 -17.56 3.45
N GLY A 50 6.11 -17.23 4.23
CA GLY A 50 5.12 -18.23 4.68
C GLY A 50 4.50 -19.00 3.49
N ALA A 51 4.21 -18.28 2.41
CA ALA A 51 3.64 -18.82 1.18
C ALA A 51 4.54 -19.83 0.43
N ALA A 52 5.85 -19.81 0.68
CA ALA A 52 6.80 -20.73 0.06
C ALA A 52 7.05 -21.99 0.92
N GLN A 53 6.42 -22.12 2.09
CA GLN A 53 6.60 -23.23 3.04
C GLN A 53 5.42 -24.20 2.99
N PHE A 54 5.16 -24.77 1.80
CA PHE A 54 4.01 -25.62 1.50
C PHE A 54 3.70 -26.69 2.55
N GLY A 55 4.72 -27.40 3.03
CA GLY A 55 4.56 -28.48 4.02
C GLY A 55 3.94 -28.02 5.34
N LYS A 56 3.99 -26.72 5.68
CA LYS A 56 3.41 -26.18 6.92
C LYS A 56 1.91 -25.95 6.83
N TYR A 57 1.34 -25.81 5.63
CA TYR A 57 -0.07 -25.42 5.49
C TYR A 57 -0.88 -26.23 4.47
N LEU A 58 -0.28 -26.79 3.41
CA LEU A 58 -1.02 -27.59 2.42
C LEU A 58 -1.81 -28.76 3.04
N PRO A 59 -1.30 -29.51 4.04
CA PRO A 59 -2.08 -30.58 4.67
C PRO A 59 -3.40 -30.08 5.29
N GLN A 60 -3.43 -28.83 5.78
CA GLN A 60 -4.61 -28.20 6.39
C GLN A 60 -5.65 -27.78 5.34
N LEU A 61 -5.27 -27.70 4.07
CA LEU A 61 -6.13 -27.28 2.96
C LEU A 61 -6.77 -28.46 2.21
N GLN A 62 -6.31 -29.69 2.44
CA GLN A 62 -6.82 -30.84 1.72
C GLN A 62 -8.29 -31.10 2.02
N GLY A 63 -9.09 -31.23 0.96
CA GLY A 63 -10.55 -31.37 1.06
C GLY A 63 -11.30 -30.14 1.60
N LYS A 64 -10.63 -28.99 1.78
CA LYS A 64 -11.25 -27.74 2.24
C LYS A 64 -11.53 -26.80 1.06
N ARG A 65 -12.63 -26.06 1.17
CA ARG A 65 -12.94 -24.93 0.29
C ARG A 65 -12.16 -23.70 0.72
N VAL A 66 -11.24 -23.24 -0.12
CA VAL A 66 -10.30 -22.16 0.22
C VAL A 66 -10.73 -20.82 -0.38
N GLY A 67 -10.81 -19.79 0.47
CA GLY A 67 -10.88 -18.39 0.05
C GLY A 67 -9.52 -17.72 0.16
N LEU A 68 -9.11 -16.92 -0.84
CA LEU A 68 -7.79 -16.28 -0.86
C LEU A 68 -7.91 -14.76 -0.78
N VAL A 69 -7.39 -14.16 0.28
CA VAL A 69 -7.22 -12.71 0.43
C VAL A 69 -5.80 -12.36 0.00
N VAL A 70 -5.67 -11.90 -1.24
CA VAL A 70 -4.40 -11.81 -1.98
C VAL A 70 -4.37 -10.57 -2.87
N ASN A 71 -3.17 -10.11 -3.19
CA ASN A 71 -2.97 -9.10 -4.22
C ASN A 71 -1.75 -9.42 -5.10
N GLN A 72 -1.29 -8.48 -5.92
CA GLN A 72 -0.17 -8.72 -6.85
C GLN A 72 1.15 -9.11 -6.16
N THR A 73 1.26 -8.88 -4.85
CA THR A 73 2.44 -9.21 -4.04
C THR A 73 2.46 -10.67 -3.60
N SER A 74 1.35 -11.39 -3.74
CA SER A 74 1.14 -12.79 -3.32
C SER A 74 1.85 -13.79 -4.24
N MET A 75 3.14 -13.57 -4.48
CA MET A 75 3.98 -14.39 -5.35
C MET A 75 4.69 -15.48 -4.57
N VAL A 76 4.81 -16.66 -5.18
CA VAL A 76 5.63 -17.79 -4.76
C VAL A 76 6.56 -18.14 -5.92
N GLY A 77 7.83 -17.75 -5.79
CA GLY A 77 8.75 -17.75 -6.92
C GLY A 77 8.25 -16.84 -8.04
N ARG A 78 7.96 -17.40 -9.22
CA ARG A 78 7.45 -16.66 -10.39
C ARG A 78 5.95 -16.78 -10.62
N ALA A 79 5.25 -17.54 -9.79
CA ALA A 79 3.81 -17.75 -9.91
C ALA A 79 3.06 -17.05 -8.78
N HIS A 80 1.82 -16.64 -9.05
CA HIS A 80 0.94 -16.13 -8.00
C HIS A 80 0.45 -17.30 -7.13
N LEU A 81 0.15 -17.04 -5.85
CA LEU A 81 -0.30 -18.05 -4.90
C LEU A 81 -1.57 -18.76 -5.39
N VAL A 82 -2.53 -18.02 -5.95
CA VAL A 82 -3.75 -18.59 -6.57
C VAL A 82 -3.40 -19.69 -7.58
N ASP A 83 -2.53 -19.37 -8.55
CA ASP A 83 -2.16 -20.28 -9.62
C ASP A 83 -1.40 -21.50 -9.06
N THR A 84 -0.57 -21.25 -8.04
CA THR A 84 0.22 -22.27 -7.35
C THR A 84 -0.68 -23.27 -6.61
N LEU A 85 -1.68 -22.79 -5.86
CA LEU A 85 -2.57 -23.66 -5.10
C LEU A 85 -3.50 -24.47 -6.00
N LEU A 86 -4.00 -23.88 -7.10
CA LEU A 86 -4.78 -24.60 -8.11
C LEU A 86 -3.95 -25.73 -8.74
N ALA A 87 -2.69 -25.48 -9.09
CA ALA A 87 -1.80 -26.51 -9.64
C ALA A 87 -1.49 -27.65 -8.64
N GLN A 88 -1.59 -27.37 -7.33
CA GLN A 88 -1.46 -28.35 -6.25
C GLN A 88 -2.79 -29.09 -5.93
N GLY A 89 -3.84 -28.88 -6.74
CA GLY A 89 -5.12 -29.54 -6.56
C GLY A 89 -5.97 -28.99 -5.41
N ILE A 90 -5.63 -27.82 -4.86
CA ILE A 90 -6.39 -27.19 -3.79
C ILE A 90 -7.68 -26.56 -4.35
N GLN A 91 -8.79 -26.78 -3.65
CA GLN A 91 -10.11 -26.28 -4.05
C GLN A 91 -10.28 -24.80 -3.68
N VAL A 92 -9.70 -23.92 -4.49
CA VAL A 92 -9.92 -22.47 -4.37
C VAL A 92 -11.33 -22.12 -4.87
N LYS A 93 -12.12 -21.42 -4.05
CA LYS A 93 -13.51 -21.08 -4.35
C LYS A 93 -13.71 -19.61 -4.69
N ALA A 94 -12.96 -18.71 -4.06
CA ALA A 94 -13.06 -17.28 -4.29
C ALA A 94 -11.76 -16.55 -3.99
N ILE A 95 -11.56 -15.45 -4.70
CA ILE A 95 -10.49 -14.48 -4.47
C ILE A 95 -11.12 -13.23 -3.86
N PHE A 96 -10.53 -12.73 -2.79
CA PHE A 96 -10.91 -11.52 -2.08
C PHE A 96 -9.83 -10.47 -2.30
N ALA A 97 -10.13 -9.49 -3.15
CA ALA A 97 -9.18 -8.44 -3.53
C ALA A 97 -9.29 -7.24 -2.56
N PRO A 98 -8.19 -6.81 -1.91
CA PRO A 98 -8.16 -5.61 -1.08
C PRO A 98 -8.08 -4.36 -1.97
N GLU A 99 -7.68 -3.21 -1.43
CA GLU A 99 -7.34 -2.02 -2.21
C GLU A 99 -6.34 -2.32 -3.34
N HIS A 100 -6.50 -1.69 -4.52
CA HIS A 100 -5.69 -1.88 -5.74
C HIS A 100 -5.84 -3.21 -6.51
N GLY A 101 -6.81 -4.04 -6.15
CA GLY A 101 -7.13 -5.26 -6.89
C GLY A 101 -6.17 -6.40 -6.55
N PHE A 102 -6.09 -7.41 -7.43
CA PHE A 102 -5.26 -8.59 -7.15
C PHE A 102 -4.18 -8.94 -8.18
N ARG A 103 -4.25 -8.48 -9.43
CA ARG A 103 -3.16 -8.64 -10.42
C ARG A 103 -2.31 -7.37 -10.61
N GLY A 104 -2.61 -6.29 -9.87
CA GLY A 104 -1.79 -5.06 -9.85
C GLY A 104 -2.01 -4.13 -11.03
N GLU A 105 -3.14 -4.26 -11.72
CA GLU A 105 -3.53 -3.47 -12.90
C GLU A 105 -4.40 -2.25 -12.54
N GLU A 106 -4.88 -2.14 -11.29
CA GLU A 106 -5.85 -1.12 -10.86
C GLU A 106 -5.17 0.10 -10.19
N ALA A 107 -5.79 1.28 -10.34
CA ALA A 107 -5.30 2.55 -9.77
C ALA A 107 -5.61 2.72 -8.27
N ASP A 108 -5.03 3.74 -7.63
CA ASP A 108 -5.29 4.07 -6.22
C ASP A 108 -6.73 4.49 -5.96
N GLY A 109 -7.34 3.94 -4.90
CA GLY A 109 -8.73 4.19 -4.54
C GLY A 109 -9.77 3.68 -5.54
N ALA A 110 -9.35 2.93 -6.57
CA ALA A 110 -10.27 2.37 -7.56
C ALA A 110 -11.25 1.39 -6.90
N THR A 111 -12.54 1.50 -7.27
CA THR A 111 -13.53 0.50 -6.88
C THR A 111 -13.32 -0.73 -7.74
N ILE A 112 -12.79 -1.80 -7.15
CA ILE A 112 -12.74 -3.10 -7.80
C ILE A 112 -14.17 -3.61 -7.90
N LYS A 113 -14.63 -3.86 -9.12
CA LYS A 113 -15.93 -4.50 -9.35
C LYS A 113 -15.79 -5.99 -9.14
N ASP A 114 -16.81 -6.59 -8.52
CA ASP A 114 -16.95 -8.05 -8.52
C ASP A 114 -16.84 -8.58 -9.95
N GLY A 115 -16.11 -9.67 -10.12
CA GLY A 115 -15.78 -10.20 -11.45
C GLY A 115 -15.28 -11.62 -11.40
N ARG A 116 -14.56 -12.00 -12.46
CA ARG A 116 -13.85 -13.28 -12.54
C ARG A 116 -12.40 -13.04 -12.93
N ASP A 117 -11.48 -13.78 -12.33
CA ASP A 117 -10.10 -13.83 -12.80
C ASP A 117 -10.09 -14.48 -14.19
N THR A 118 -9.55 -13.77 -15.18
CA THR A 118 -9.52 -14.23 -16.58
C THR A 118 -8.69 -15.50 -16.73
N ARG A 119 -7.69 -15.71 -15.86
CA ARG A 119 -6.79 -16.86 -15.92
C ARG A 119 -7.37 -18.11 -15.27
N SER A 120 -7.87 -18.01 -14.04
CA SER A 120 -8.40 -19.16 -13.29
C SER A 120 -9.90 -19.37 -13.43
N GLY A 121 -10.64 -18.38 -13.94
CA GLY A 121 -12.10 -18.37 -13.97
C GLY A 121 -12.76 -18.19 -12.60
N LEU A 122 -11.99 -18.04 -11.52
CA LEU A 122 -12.50 -17.92 -10.15
C LEU A 122 -13.24 -16.61 -9.94
N PRO A 123 -14.29 -16.59 -9.08
CA PRO A 123 -14.93 -15.34 -8.70
C PRO A 123 -13.98 -14.46 -7.89
N VAL A 124 -13.95 -13.17 -8.22
CA VAL A 124 -13.19 -12.14 -7.52
C VAL A 124 -14.20 -11.23 -6.82
N LYS A 125 -14.03 -11.08 -5.50
CA LYS A 125 -14.85 -10.28 -4.60
C LYS A 125 -14.05 -9.11 -4.07
N SER A 126 -14.58 -7.90 -4.18
CA SER A 126 -13.92 -6.70 -3.67
C SER A 126 -14.11 -6.57 -2.16
N LEU A 127 -13.00 -6.39 -1.43
CA LEU A 127 -12.97 -5.99 -0.02
C LEU A 127 -12.56 -4.52 0.14
N TYR A 128 -12.95 -3.68 -0.82
CA TYR A 128 -12.71 -2.24 -0.80
C TYR A 128 -13.98 -1.43 -1.14
N GLY A 129 -13.99 -0.16 -0.76
CA GLY A 129 -15.13 0.75 -0.98
C GLY A 129 -16.34 0.41 -0.11
N LYS A 130 -17.43 -0.05 -0.76
CA LYS A 130 -18.73 -0.33 -0.10
C LYS A 130 -18.69 -1.59 0.79
N SER A 131 -17.85 -2.56 0.44
CA SER A 131 -17.71 -3.82 1.18
C SER A 131 -16.27 -3.99 1.60
N LYS A 132 -15.95 -3.81 2.89
CA LYS A 132 -14.60 -3.99 3.44
C LYS A 132 -14.43 -5.28 4.24
N LYS A 133 -15.56 -5.86 4.65
CA LYS A 133 -15.66 -7.10 5.42
C LYS A 133 -16.34 -8.16 4.54
N PRO A 134 -15.79 -9.38 4.43
CA PRO A 134 -16.48 -10.46 3.73
C PRO A 134 -17.90 -10.65 4.29
N SER A 135 -18.89 -10.71 3.41
CA SER A 135 -20.28 -10.93 3.81
C SER A 135 -20.56 -12.39 4.16
N VAL A 136 -21.74 -12.66 4.72
CA VAL A 136 -22.15 -14.02 5.04
C VAL A 136 -22.18 -14.90 3.79
N GLU A 137 -22.75 -14.35 2.72
CA GLU A 137 -22.92 -14.99 1.41
C GLU A 137 -21.59 -15.24 0.73
N MET A 138 -20.64 -14.30 0.85
CA MET A 138 -19.28 -14.45 0.31
C MET A 138 -18.53 -15.63 0.93
N LEU A 139 -18.84 -15.99 2.18
CA LEU A 139 -18.17 -17.05 2.94
C LEU A 139 -18.98 -18.35 3.03
N ALA A 140 -20.17 -18.41 2.41
CA ALA A 140 -21.05 -19.59 2.46
C ALA A 140 -20.33 -20.86 1.95
N ASP A 141 -19.53 -20.69 0.89
CA ASP A 141 -18.77 -21.76 0.23
C ASP A 141 -17.28 -21.78 0.59
N VAL A 142 -16.90 -21.21 1.73
CA VAL A 142 -15.51 -21.15 2.20
C VAL A 142 -15.40 -21.81 3.57
N ASP A 143 -14.39 -22.67 3.76
CA ASP A 143 -14.09 -23.30 5.05
C ASP A 143 -12.88 -22.65 5.71
N VAL A 144 -11.90 -22.25 4.90
CA VAL A 144 -10.65 -21.62 5.34
C VAL A 144 -10.31 -20.42 4.46
N LEU A 145 -9.91 -19.32 5.09
CA LEU A 145 -9.42 -18.11 4.44
C LEU A 145 -7.90 -18.07 4.58
N ILE A 146 -7.19 -17.81 3.48
CA ILE A 146 -5.75 -17.54 3.50
C ILE A 146 -5.55 -16.05 3.29
N PHE A 147 -4.77 -15.41 4.16
CA PHE A 147 -4.29 -14.05 3.99
C PHE A 147 -2.80 -14.09 3.62
N ASP A 148 -2.47 -13.59 2.43
CA ASP A 148 -1.09 -13.50 1.93
C ASP A 148 -0.90 -12.19 1.19
N ILE A 149 -0.55 -11.11 1.89
CA ILE A 149 -0.34 -9.79 1.28
C ILE A 149 0.90 -9.15 1.90
N GLN A 150 1.77 -8.57 1.07
CA GLN A 150 2.91 -7.77 1.52
C GLN A 150 2.43 -6.41 2.04
N ASP A 151 2.61 -6.18 3.34
CA ASP A 151 2.38 -4.91 4.01
C ASP A 151 3.67 -4.05 4.04
N VAL A 152 3.57 -2.82 4.58
CA VAL A 152 4.71 -1.89 4.72
C VAL A 152 5.00 -1.47 6.17
N GLY A 153 4.28 -2.00 7.16
CA GLY A 153 4.56 -1.80 8.58
C GLY A 153 4.02 -0.52 9.19
N VAL A 154 2.97 0.04 8.60
CA VAL A 154 2.43 1.35 8.97
C VAL A 154 0.93 1.29 9.17
N ARG A 155 0.44 1.83 10.29
CA ARG A 155 -0.95 1.68 10.74
C ARG A 155 -2.01 2.10 9.71
N PHE A 156 -1.72 3.14 8.93
CA PHE A 156 -2.63 3.68 7.91
C PHE A 156 -2.48 3.02 6.53
N TYR A 157 -1.64 1.99 6.41
CA TYR A 157 -1.64 1.10 5.25
C TYR A 157 -2.71 0.02 5.45
N THR A 158 -3.74 0.01 4.60
CA THR A 158 -5.06 -0.56 4.95
C THR A 158 -5.15 -2.09 4.87
N PHE A 159 -4.11 -2.79 4.42
CA PHE A 159 -4.16 -4.26 4.31
C PHE A 159 -4.32 -4.95 5.68
N ILE A 160 -3.74 -4.40 6.75
CA ILE A 160 -3.97 -4.88 8.13
C ILE A 160 -5.41 -4.63 8.61
N SER A 161 -6.08 -3.59 8.10
CA SER A 161 -7.50 -3.34 8.36
C SER A 161 -8.39 -4.34 7.60
N THR A 162 -8.03 -4.68 6.36
CA THR A 162 -8.66 -5.79 5.63
C THR A 162 -8.47 -7.11 6.38
N MET A 163 -7.26 -7.40 6.88
CA MET A 163 -6.97 -8.59 7.68
C MET A 163 -7.86 -8.67 8.92
N HIS A 164 -8.03 -7.56 9.65
CA HIS A 164 -8.93 -7.50 10.79
C HIS A 164 -10.37 -7.88 10.42
N TYR A 165 -10.93 -7.32 9.34
CA TYR A 165 -12.29 -7.66 8.93
C TYR A 165 -12.43 -9.10 8.43
N VAL A 166 -11.41 -9.65 7.77
CA VAL A 166 -11.36 -11.06 7.37
C VAL A 166 -11.38 -11.97 8.61
N MET A 167 -10.55 -11.66 9.61
CA MET A 167 -10.53 -12.38 10.88
C MET A 167 -11.86 -12.27 11.63
N GLU A 168 -12.46 -11.09 11.66
CA GLU A 168 -13.76 -10.86 12.31
C GLU A 168 -14.88 -11.66 11.64
N ALA A 169 -14.99 -11.59 10.31
CA ALA A 169 -15.98 -12.35 9.56
C ALA A 169 -15.77 -13.88 9.72
N ALA A 170 -14.51 -14.33 9.75
CA ALA A 170 -14.19 -15.73 10.00
C ALA A 170 -14.61 -16.18 11.41
N ALA A 171 -14.32 -15.36 12.44
CA ALA A 171 -14.72 -15.65 13.82
C ALA A 171 -16.25 -15.68 13.98
N GLU A 172 -16.97 -14.80 13.28
CA GLU A 172 -18.44 -14.78 13.30
C GLU A 172 -19.08 -16.01 12.67
N GLN A 173 -18.41 -16.60 11.68
CA GLN A 173 -18.95 -17.67 10.84
C GLN A 173 -18.30 -19.04 11.09
N GLY A 174 -17.48 -19.17 12.14
CA GLY A 174 -16.80 -20.40 12.49
C GLY A 174 -15.80 -20.88 11.41
N LYS A 175 -15.22 -19.95 10.65
CA LYS A 175 -14.22 -20.26 9.61
C LYS A 175 -12.81 -20.13 10.16
N SER A 176 -11.86 -20.88 9.60
CA SER A 176 -10.45 -20.77 9.98
C SER A 176 -9.72 -19.74 9.12
N VAL A 177 -8.68 -19.10 9.66
CA VAL A 177 -7.81 -18.17 8.95
C VAL A 177 -6.37 -18.67 9.01
N ILE A 178 -5.69 -18.70 7.87
CA ILE A 178 -4.24 -18.96 7.77
C ILE A 178 -3.57 -17.68 7.26
N VAL A 179 -2.67 -17.10 8.05
CA VAL A 179 -1.82 -15.99 7.61
C VAL A 179 -0.49 -16.56 7.12
N LEU A 180 -0.19 -16.36 5.84
CA LEU A 180 1.11 -16.67 5.26
C LEU A 180 1.98 -15.43 5.46
N ASP A 181 2.83 -15.48 6.47
CA ASP A 181 3.50 -14.28 6.94
C ASP A 181 4.57 -13.78 5.95
N ARG A 182 4.83 -12.47 6.01
CA ARG A 182 5.79 -11.74 5.16
C ARG A 182 6.59 -10.74 6.00
N PRO A 183 7.86 -10.48 5.66
CA PRO A 183 8.67 -9.49 6.35
C PRO A 183 8.01 -8.12 6.37
N ASN A 184 8.17 -7.40 7.48
CA ASN A 184 7.79 -6.00 7.58
C ASN A 184 9.01 -5.14 7.18
N PRO A 185 8.94 -4.34 6.10
CA PRO A 185 10.06 -3.48 5.69
C PRO A 185 10.37 -2.37 6.71
N ASN A 186 9.40 -1.97 7.54
CA ASN A 186 9.56 -1.08 8.69
C ASN A 186 9.51 -1.86 10.03
N GLY A 187 9.86 -3.16 10.01
CA GLY A 187 9.81 -4.05 11.17
C GLY A 187 10.93 -3.82 12.19
N PHE A 188 11.92 -3.01 11.85
CA PHE A 188 13.16 -2.79 12.60
C PHE A 188 13.07 -1.68 13.66
N TYR A 189 11.89 -1.11 13.88
CA TYR A 189 11.65 -0.10 14.90
C TYR A 189 10.15 0.00 15.22
N VAL A 190 9.82 0.69 16.31
CA VAL A 190 8.46 0.95 16.77
C VAL A 190 8.34 2.41 17.19
N ASP A 191 7.43 3.16 16.58
CA ASP A 191 7.41 4.61 16.73
C ASP A 191 6.08 5.29 16.38
N GLY A 192 5.91 6.52 16.87
CA GLY A 192 4.78 7.40 16.65
C GLY A 192 3.64 7.23 17.67
N PRO A 193 2.65 8.13 17.62
CA PRO A 193 1.51 8.10 18.55
C PRO A 193 0.68 6.83 18.40
N VAL A 194 0.31 6.23 19.53
CA VAL A 194 -0.63 5.10 19.62
C VAL A 194 -2.04 5.61 19.34
N LEU A 195 -2.79 4.87 18.53
CA LEU A 195 -4.16 5.24 18.18
C LEU A 195 -5.07 5.26 19.42
N GLU A 196 -5.68 6.40 19.67
CA GLU A 196 -6.81 6.54 20.58
C GLU A 196 -8.09 6.02 19.89
N THR A 197 -8.86 5.20 20.59
CA THR A 197 -10.00 4.46 20.00
C THR A 197 -11.09 5.35 19.40
N GLN A 198 -11.20 6.60 19.87
CA GLN A 198 -12.10 7.61 19.29
C GLN A 198 -11.76 8.00 17.85
N HIS A 199 -10.52 7.77 17.41
CA HIS A 199 -10.07 8.01 16.04
C HIS A 199 -10.08 6.74 15.17
N LYS A 200 -10.64 5.64 15.68
CA LYS A 200 -10.74 4.38 14.94
C LYS A 200 -11.44 4.58 13.59
N SER A 201 -10.79 4.11 12.54
CA SER A 201 -11.28 4.17 11.16
C SER A 201 -10.61 3.08 10.31
N PHE A 202 -10.93 3.00 9.02
CA PHE A 202 -10.30 2.01 8.15
C PHE A 202 -8.78 2.22 7.96
N VAL A 203 -8.27 3.44 8.19
CA VAL A 203 -6.83 3.75 8.18
C VAL A 203 -6.20 3.65 9.58
N GLY A 204 -6.90 3.06 10.55
CA GLY A 204 -6.42 2.86 11.91
C GLY A 204 -7.45 2.12 12.74
N MET A 205 -7.35 0.79 12.79
CA MET A 205 -8.36 -0.06 13.42
C MET A 205 -8.05 -0.41 14.88
N HIS A 206 -6.78 -0.35 15.26
CA HIS A 206 -6.25 -0.93 16.50
C HIS A 206 -5.42 0.09 17.28
N PRO A 207 -5.36 0.00 18.63
CA PRO A 207 -4.53 0.86 19.47
C PRO A 207 -3.04 0.50 19.35
N ILE A 208 -2.50 0.68 18.15
CA ILE A 208 -1.09 0.48 17.78
C ILE A 208 -0.48 1.83 17.36
N PRO A 209 0.85 2.01 17.47
CA PRO A 209 1.52 3.22 17.02
C PRO A 209 1.54 3.33 15.49
N VAL A 210 1.99 4.47 14.95
CA VAL A 210 2.09 4.69 13.50
C VAL A 210 2.96 3.61 12.85
N VAL A 211 4.14 3.37 13.40
CA VAL A 211 5.02 2.26 13.01
C VAL A 211 4.95 1.20 14.10
N HIS A 212 4.25 0.11 13.81
CA HIS A 212 3.94 -0.93 14.79
C HIS A 212 5.06 -1.98 14.94
N GLY A 213 5.97 -2.10 13.97
CA GLY A 213 7.13 -3.00 14.07
C GLY A 213 6.76 -4.48 14.21
N LEU A 214 5.58 -4.88 13.75
CA LEU A 214 5.10 -6.27 13.72
C LEU A 214 4.94 -6.73 12.27
N THR A 215 5.16 -8.01 11.99
CA THR A 215 4.68 -8.61 10.74
C THR A 215 3.15 -8.74 10.75
N VAL A 216 2.56 -9.06 9.61
CA VAL A 216 1.10 -9.29 9.54
C VAL A 216 0.69 -10.53 10.34
N GLY A 217 1.54 -11.55 10.41
CA GLY A 217 1.32 -12.74 11.24
C GLY A 217 1.31 -12.43 12.73
N GLU A 218 2.30 -11.68 13.22
CA GLU A 218 2.37 -11.26 14.62
C GLU A 218 1.21 -10.32 14.98
N LEU A 219 0.86 -9.39 14.09
CA LEU A 219 -0.28 -8.50 14.29
C LEU A 219 -1.61 -9.26 14.30
N ALA A 220 -1.78 -10.29 13.47
CA ALA A 220 -2.96 -11.16 13.53
C ALA A 220 -3.05 -11.87 14.88
N GLN A 221 -1.93 -12.39 15.41
CA GLN A 221 -1.91 -12.98 16.75
C GLN A 221 -2.24 -11.95 17.84
N MET A 222 -1.73 -10.73 17.72
CA MET A 222 -2.03 -9.64 18.66
C MET A 222 -3.52 -9.24 18.62
N ILE A 223 -4.10 -9.06 17.43
CA ILE A 223 -5.54 -8.78 17.25
C ILE A 223 -6.40 -9.86 17.93
N ASN A 224 -6.01 -11.12 17.76
CA ASN A 224 -6.73 -12.26 18.32
C ASN A 224 -6.54 -12.36 19.84
N GLY A 225 -5.31 -12.20 20.33
CA GLY A 225 -4.95 -12.36 21.74
C GLY A 225 -5.43 -11.22 22.64
N GLU A 226 -5.37 -9.98 22.15
CA GLU A 226 -5.88 -8.80 22.87
C GLU A 226 -7.40 -8.60 22.65
N LYS A 227 -8.07 -9.58 21.99
CA LYS A 227 -9.52 -9.63 21.78
C LYS A 227 -10.10 -8.38 21.10
N TRP A 228 -9.43 -7.90 20.05
CA TRP A 228 -9.83 -6.69 19.33
C TRP A 228 -10.93 -6.90 18.29
N LEU A 229 -11.33 -8.13 17.99
CA LEU A 229 -12.47 -8.43 17.12
C LEU A 229 -13.79 -8.13 17.84
N ALA A 230 -14.87 -7.85 17.09
CA ALA A 230 -16.18 -7.56 17.65
C ALA A 230 -16.63 -8.60 18.71
N GLY A 231 -17.15 -8.11 19.83
CA GLY A 231 -17.61 -8.94 20.96
C GLY A 231 -16.50 -9.68 21.69
N GLY A 232 -15.23 -9.32 21.48
CA GLY A 232 -14.08 -10.02 22.05
C GLY A 232 -13.88 -11.43 21.49
N LYS A 233 -14.44 -11.69 20.30
CA LYS A 233 -14.32 -12.97 19.60
C LYS A 233 -12.86 -13.23 19.22
N GLN A 234 -12.57 -14.51 19.02
CA GLN A 234 -11.29 -14.96 18.51
C GLN A 234 -11.52 -15.84 17.28
N CYS A 235 -10.74 -15.67 16.22
CA CYS A 235 -10.79 -16.55 15.06
C CYS A 235 -9.87 -17.76 15.28
N PRO A 236 -10.23 -18.96 14.77
CA PRO A 236 -9.29 -20.06 14.62
C PRO A 236 -8.16 -19.64 13.66
N LEU A 237 -7.00 -19.31 14.21
CA LEU A 237 -5.90 -18.67 13.50
C LEU A 237 -4.67 -19.58 13.45
N THR A 238 -4.14 -19.80 12.25
CA THR A 238 -2.82 -20.36 12.01
C THR A 238 -1.94 -19.30 11.38
N VAL A 239 -0.69 -19.16 11.83
CA VAL A 239 0.32 -18.31 11.19
C VAL A 239 1.46 -19.18 10.69
N VAL A 240 1.86 -19.00 9.43
CA VAL A 240 3.06 -19.63 8.85
C VAL A 240 4.17 -18.58 8.84
N PRO A 241 5.12 -18.63 9.80
CA PRO A 241 6.13 -17.58 9.95
C PRO A 241 7.14 -17.61 8.80
N VAL A 242 7.79 -16.48 8.55
CA VAL A 242 8.91 -16.35 7.60
C VAL A 242 10.15 -17.06 8.16
N ALA A 243 10.73 -17.99 7.40
CA ALA A 243 12.00 -18.59 7.80
C ALA A 243 13.16 -17.62 7.53
N GLY A 244 14.10 -17.52 8.49
CA GLY A 244 15.30 -16.69 8.38
C GLY A 244 15.10 -15.21 8.67
N TYR A 245 13.91 -14.78 9.08
CA TYR A 245 13.61 -13.36 9.38
C TYR A 245 13.84 -13.04 10.85
N THR A 246 14.37 -11.84 11.10
CA THR A 246 14.44 -11.18 12.40
C THR A 246 13.96 -9.74 12.24
N HIS A 247 13.61 -9.07 13.33
CA HIS A 247 13.28 -7.65 13.24
C HIS A 247 14.47 -6.76 12.87
N ASP A 248 15.72 -7.23 13.01
CA ASP A 248 16.90 -6.52 12.48
C ASP A 248 17.04 -6.64 10.95
N THR A 249 16.32 -7.57 10.31
CA THR A 249 16.42 -7.82 8.86
C THR A 249 15.88 -6.61 8.07
N ARG A 250 16.75 -5.94 7.31
CA ARG A 250 16.33 -4.92 6.34
C ARG A 250 15.82 -5.61 5.08
N TYR A 251 14.53 -5.46 4.82
CA TYR A 251 13.84 -6.13 3.72
C TYR A 251 13.42 -5.12 2.64
N GLU A 252 13.96 -5.30 1.43
CA GLU A 252 13.53 -4.58 0.24
C GLU A 252 12.45 -5.38 -0.50
N LEU A 253 11.35 -4.72 -0.83
CA LEU A 253 10.22 -5.38 -1.46
C LEU A 253 10.55 -5.74 -2.92
N PRO A 254 10.37 -7.01 -3.34
CA PRO A 254 10.64 -7.42 -4.71
C PRO A 254 9.63 -6.84 -5.71
N LEU A 255 8.45 -6.43 -5.23
CA LEU A 255 7.37 -5.84 -5.99
C LEU A 255 6.81 -4.65 -5.21
N ARG A 256 6.49 -3.57 -5.92
CA ARG A 256 5.82 -2.41 -5.31
C ARG A 256 4.50 -2.84 -4.64
N PRO A 257 4.25 -2.44 -3.38
CA PRO A 257 3.05 -2.86 -2.66
C PRO A 257 1.81 -2.06 -3.09
N SER A 258 1.99 -0.83 -3.59
CA SER A 258 0.96 -0.02 -4.24
C SER A 258 1.53 0.80 -5.40
N PRO A 259 0.68 1.33 -6.31
CA PRO A 259 1.12 2.17 -7.42
C PRO A 259 1.95 3.40 -7.02
N ASN A 260 1.66 4.02 -5.87
CA ASN A 260 2.37 5.20 -5.38
C ASN A 260 3.46 4.91 -4.35
N LEU A 261 3.79 3.65 -4.05
CA LEU A 261 5.02 3.28 -3.31
C LEU A 261 6.00 2.57 -4.24
N PRO A 262 6.66 3.31 -5.15
CA PRO A 262 7.33 2.72 -6.31
C PRO A 262 8.65 2.00 -5.97
N ASN A 263 9.28 2.32 -4.84
CA ASN A 263 10.61 1.85 -4.48
C ASN A 263 10.78 1.74 -2.96
N ALA A 264 11.89 1.13 -2.52
CA ALA A 264 12.21 0.93 -1.10
C ALA A 264 12.35 2.25 -0.33
N HIS A 265 12.85 3.31 -0.97
CA HIS A 265 13.01 4.60 -0.34
C HIS A 265 11.65 5.25 0.02
N ALA A 266 10.70 5.25 -0.91
CA ALA A 266 9.33 5.69 -0.65
C ALA A 266 8.68 4.89 0.49
N VAL A 267 8.93 3.59 0.59
CA VAL A 267 8.45 2.73 1.68
C VAL A 267 9.02 3.14 3.05
N LEU A 268 10.30 3.53 3.11
CA LEU A 268 10.93 4.01 4.33
C LEU A 268 10.43 5.42 4.74
N LEU A 269 10.17 6.29 3.76
CA LEU A 269 9.62 7.63 3.99
C LEU A 269 8.12 7.63 4.34
N TYR A 270 7.38 6.61 3.90
CA TYR A 270 5.92 6.54 4.00
C TYR A 270 5.36 6.83 5.41
N PRO A 271 5.89 6.26 6.52
CA PRO A 271 5.42 6.57 7.88
C PRO A 271 5.41 8.07 8.19
N THR A 272 6.44 8.79 7.73
CA THR A 272 6.64 10.21 7.98
C THR A 272 5.83 11.06 7.00
N ILE A 273 5.92 10.76 5.70
CA ILE A 273 5.38 11.60 4.65
C ILE A 273 3.87 11.44 4.49
N CYS A 274 3.32 10.25 4.74
CA CYS A 274 1.88 10.03 4.60
C CYS A 274 1.03 10.82 5.60
N LEU A 275 1.62 11.36 6.69
CA LEU A 275 0.93 12.30 7.58
C LEU A 275 0.42 13.54 6.83
N PHE A 276 1.12 13.95 5.76
CA PHE A 276 0.74 15.10 4.94
C PHE A 276 -0.53 14.85 4.12
N GLU A 277 -0.99 13.60 3.94
CA GLU A 277 -2.32 13.36 3.35
C GLU A 277 -3.45 13.90 4.23
N GLY A 278 -3.19 14.11 5.52
CA GLY A 278 -4.05 14.83 6.44
C GLY A 278 -3.84 16.35 6.43
N THR A 279 -3.14 16.92 5.46
CA THR A 279 -2.79 18.35 5.38
C THR A 279 -3.08 18.92 3.99
N ASN A 280 -2.78 20.21 3.78
CA ASN A 280 -2.82 20.85 2.46
C ASN A 280 -1.53 20.67 1.63
N VAL A 281 -0.61 19.81 2.07
CA VAL A 281 0.68 19.54 1.40
C VAL A 281 0.56 18.30 0.52
N SER A 282 0.96 18.41 -0.75
CA SER A 282 1.09 17.26 -1.63
C SER A 282 2.27 16.39 -1.22
N VAL A 283 2.04 15.08 -1.22
CA VAL A 283 3.04 14.02 -1.04
C VAL A 283 3.61 13.53 -2.38
N GLY A 284 3.53 14.32 -3.45
CA GLY A 284 4.11 13.96 -4.74
C GLY A 284 3.29 12.98 -5.58
N ARG A 285 2.07 12.61 -5.17
CA ARG A 285 1.14 11.88 -6.05
C ARG A 285 0.90 12.67 -7.33
N GLY A 286 0.88 12.00 -8.47
CA GLY A 286 0.83 12.66 -9.78
C GLY A 286 2.17 13.21 -10.28
N THR A 287 3.28 12.71 -9.74
CA THR A 287 4.65 12.99 -10.21
C THR A 287 5.39 11.68 -10.42
N GLU A 288 6.67 11.75 -10.81
CA GLU A 288 7.55 10.59 -10.92
C GLU A 288 8.03 10.04 -9.56
N ALA A 289 7.84 10.76 -8.46
CA ALA A 289 8.38 10.40 -7.15
C ALA A 289 7.37 10.61 -5.99
N PRO A 290 6.23 9.89 -6.00
CA PRO A 290 5.28 9.91 -4.89
C PRO A 290 5.92 9.45 -3.57
N PHE A 291 5.55 10.09 -2.48
CA PHE A 291 6.12 10.00 -1.13
C PHE A 291 7.61 10.37 -0.99
N GLU A 292 8.25 10.78 -2.08
CA GLU A 292 9.62 11.31 -2.09
C GLU A 292 9.63 12.82 -2.38
N PHE A 293 8.53 13.38 -2.88
CA PHE A 293 8.30 14.82 -2.95
C PHE A 293 7.30 15.28 -1.91
N ILE A 294 7.57 16.44 -1.30
CA ILE A 294 6.61 17.15 -0.45
C ILE A 294 6.55 18.62 -0.84
N GLY A 295 5.35 19.19 -0.96
CA GLY A 295 5.20 20.57 -1.41
C GLY A 295 3.76 21.08 -1.40
N ALA A 296 3.59 22.40 -1.31
CA ALA A 296 2.28 23.03 -1.46
C ALA A 296 2.39 24.42 -2.11
N PRO A 297 1.34 24.94 -2.76
CA PRO A 297 1.29 26.33 -3.20
C PRO A 297 1.39 27.35 -2.05
N THR A 298 1.01 26.93 -0.84
CA THR A 298 1.04 27.72 0.40
C THR A 298 2.42 27.76 1.06
N GLN A 299 3.43 27.12 0.47
CA GLN A 299 4.81 27.20 0.94
C GLN A 299 5.57 28.34 0.24
N PRO A 300 6.61 28.92 0.87
CA PRO A 300 7.40 30.00 0.27
C PRO A 300 8.08 29.56 -1.03
N ALA A 301 8.14 30.47 -2.01
CA ALA A 301 8.84 30.22 -3.27
C ALA A 301 10.37 30.04 -3.11
N SER A 302 10.92 30.43 -1.95
CA SER A 302 12.33 30.22 -1.57
C SER A 302 12.68 28.78 -1.19
N ARG A 303 11.70 27.88 -1.15
CA ARG A 303 11.94 26.44 -0.98
C ARG A 303 12.87 25.91 -2.09
N PRO A 304 13.74 24.94 -1.79
CA PRO A 304 14.79 24.50 -2.72
C PRO A 304 14.27 23.70 -3.94
N PHE A 305 13.00 23.31 -3.92
CA PHE A 305 12.40 22.47 -4.96
C PHE A 305 10.96 22.89 -5.26
N SER A 306 10.49 22.60 -6.47
CA SER A 306 9.07 22.73 -6.81
C SER A 306 8.65 21.70 -7.85
N PHE A 307 7.40 21.27 -7.80
CA PHE A 307 6.80 20.31 -8.74
C PHE A 307 5.33 20.65 -8.97
N THR A 308 4.74 20.06 -10.02
CA THR A 308 3.32 20.23 -10.34
C THR A 308 2.68 18.85 -10.54
N PRO A 309 1.83 18.38 -9.61
CA PRO A 309 1.07 17.15 -9.78
C PRO A 309 0.24 17.14 -11.05
N ARG A 310 0.24 16.02 -11.78
CA ARG A 310 -0.61 15.76 -12.96
C ARG A 310 -1.15 14.32 -12.93
N PRO A 311 -2.28 14.04 -13.60
CA PRO A 311 -2.83 12.69 -13.66
C PRO A 311 -1.80 11.66 -14.14
N THR A 312 -1.73 10.54 -13.44
CA THR A 312 -0.92 9.35 -13.78
C THR A 312 -1.77 8.10 -13.66
N THR A 313 -1.27 6.94 -14.10
CA THR A 313 -1.96 5.66 -13.89
C THR A 313 -2.14 5.33 -12.41
N GLY A 314 -1.14 5.64 -11.58
CA GLY A 314 -1.21 5.43 -10.12
C GLY A 314 -2.04 6.48 -9.39
N SER A 315 -2.23 7.67 -9.95
CA SER A 315 -3.07 8.72 -9.35
C SER A 315 -3.76 9.52 -10.46
N PRO A 316 -4.94 9.08 -10.93
CA PRO A 316 -5.68 9.76 -12.00
C PRO A 316 -6.23 11.14 -11.59
N GLN A 317 -6.48 11.33 -10.28
CA GLN A 317 -6.96 12.58 -9.70
C GLN A 317 -6.05 12.97 -8.52
N PRO A 318 -4.80 13.40 -8.77
CA PRO A 318 -3.86 13.67 -7.69
C PRO A 318 -4.27 14.93 -6.91
N PRO A 319 -4.02 14.98 -5.59
CA PRO A 319 -4.16 16.20 -4.82
C PRO A 319 -3.33 17.34 -5.43
N LEU A 320 -3.89 18.55 -5.43
CA LEU A 320 -3.26 19.76 -5.99
C LEU A 320 -2.94 19.64 -7.50
N ASN A 321 -3.74 18.87 -8.25
CA ASN A 321 -3.61 18.71 -9.69
C ASN A 321 -3.47 20.06 -10.42
N GLY A 322 -2.40 20.18 -11.22
CA GLY A 322 -2.09 21.37 -12.01
C GLY A 322 -1.53 22.55 -11.21
N GLN A 323 -1.43 22.46 -9.89
CA GLN A 323 -0.94 23.54 -9.03
C GLN A 323 0.56 23.39 -8.76
N LYS A 324 1.32 24.47 -8.95
CA LYS A 324 2.75 24.50 -8.63
C LYS A 324 2.94 24.46 -7.11
N CYS A 325 3.63 23.42 -6.65
CA CYS A 325 3.91 23.15 -5.24
C CYS A 325 5.38 23.49 -4.94
N TYR A 326 5.63 24.31 -3.92
CA TYR A 326 6.98 24.63 -3.44
C TYR A 326 7.31 23.75 -2.23
N GLY A 327 8.52 23.18 -2.17
CA GLY A 327 8.87 22.24 -1.11
C GLY A 327 10.23 21.58 -1.26
N GLN A 328 10.29 20.26 -1.07
CA GLN A 328 11.54 19.50 -0.98
C GLN A 328 11.49 18.23 -1.84
N ASP A 329 12.62 17.91 -2.46
CA ASP A 329 12.91 16.61 -3.11
C ASP A 329 13.72 15.75 -2.14
N LEU A 330 13.11 14.66 -1.65
CA LEU A 330 13.72 13.78 -0.68
C LEU A 330 14.48 12.62 -1.32
N ARG A 331 14.45 12.43 -2.66
CA ARG A 331 15.11 11.28 -3.34
C ARG A 331 16.61 11.16 -3.06
N LYS A 332 17.24 12.28 -2.70
CA LYS A 332 18.68 12.34 -2.36
C LYS A 332 18.96 12.13 -0.87
N LEU A 333 17.93 11.95 -0.05
CA LEU A 333 18.11 11.61 1.36
C LEU A 333 18.72 10.20 1.47
N PRO A 334 19.84 10.01 2.19
CA PRO A 334 20.45 8.70 2.33
C PRO A 334 19.49 7.70 3.00
N MET A 335 19.48 6.43 2.57
CA MET A 335 18.59 5.40 3.16
C MET A 335 18.70 5.28 4.68
N ALA A 336 19.91 5.48 5.21
CA ALA A 336 20.17 5.47 6.66
C ALA A 336 19.45 6.60 7.41
N GLU A 337 19.16 7.71 6.74
CA GLU A 337 18.41 8.85 7.27
C GLU A 337 16.92 8.82 6.88
N SER A 338 16.56 8.07 5.84
CA SER A 338 15.16 7.86 5.43
C SER A 338 14.45 6.83 6.29
N GLY A 339 15.19 5.98 7.01
CA GLY A 339 14.66 5.04 7.98
C GLY A 339 14.33 5.70 9.31
N GLY A 340 13.05 5.67 9.70
CA GLY A 340 12.57 6.20 10.99
C GLY A 340 11.34 7.10 10.85
N PHE A 341 10.67 7.35 11.96
CA PHE A 341 9.53 8.25 12.02
C PHE A 341 9.95 9.60 12.60
N THR A 342 9.77 10.69 11.85
CA THR A 342 10.13 12.05 12.29
C THR A 342 9.04 13.07 12.00
N LEU A 343 8.91 14.05 12.89
CA LEU A 343 8.01 15.20 12.72
C LEU A 343 8.70 16.43 12.13
N ARG A 344 10.02 16.38 11.87
CA ARG A 344 10.81 17.50 11.35
C ARG A 344 10.14 18.18 10.16
N TYR A 345 9.70 17.40 9.18
CA TYR A 345 9.07 17.93 7.98
C TYR A 345 7.70 18.54 8.28
N LEU A 346 6.85 17.88 9.07
CA LEU A 346 5.53 18.37 9.42
C LEU A 346 5.62 19.72 10.15
N ILE A 347 6.50 19.80 11.16
CA ILE A 347 6.74 21.01 11.95
C ILE A 347 7.27 22.13 11.06
N ASP A 348 8.24 21.83 10.20
CA ASP A 348 8.83 22.81 9.28
C ASP A 348 7.81 23.35 8.26
N PHE A 349 7.05 22.47 7.61
CA PHE A 349 6.02 22.87 6.65
C PHE A 349 4.88 23.64 7.30
N TYR A 350 4.47 23.27 8.52
CA TYR A 350 3.48 24.05 9.27
C TYR A 350 4.03 25.44 9.63
N LYS A 351 5.29 25.52 10.10
CA LYS A 351 5.95 26.78 10.48
C LYS A 351 6.03 27.76 9.31
N GLN A 352 6.39 27.28 8.12
CA GLN A 352 6.58 28.12 6.93
C GLN A 352 5.31 28.34 6.08
N SER A 353 4.21 27.64 6.37
CA SER A 353 2.96 27.78 5.62
C SER A 353 2.37 29.20 5.73
N SER A 354 1.97 29.77 4.59
CA SER A 354 1.19 31.01 4.53
C SER A 354 -0.29 30.82 4.87
N ALA A 355 -0.76 29.57 4.96
CA ALA A 355 -2.16 29.21 5.27
C ALA A 355 -2.21 28.24 6.47
N LYS A 356 -1.83 28.72 7.65
CA LYS A 356 -1.77 27.89 8.88
C LYS A 356 -3.14 27.42 9.35
N ASP A 357 -4.17 28.26 9.17
CA ASP A 357 -5.58 27.99 9.48
C ASP A 357 -6.15 26.81 8.67
N LYS A 358 -5.60 26.57 7.47
CA LYS A 358 -6.00 25.49 6.54
C LYS A 358 -4.95 24.41 6.39
N PHE A 359 -3.90 24.42 7.21
CA PHE A 359 -2.80 23.49 7.06
C PHE A 359 -3.24 22.05 7.33
N PHE A 360 -3.94 21.82 8.45
CA PHE A 360 -4.44 20.50 8.80
C PHE A 360 -5.84 20.28 8.22
N GLY A 361 -6.02 19.16 7.53
CA GLY A 361 -7.32 18.70 7.02
C GLY A 361 -8.04 17.81 8.03
N LYS A 362 -9.32 17.55 7.75
CA LYS A 362 -10.25 16.79 8.62
C LYS A 362 -9.84 15.33 8.90
N TYR A 363 -8.92 14.77 8.12
CA TYR A 363 -8.46 13.38 8.24
C TYR A 363 -7.16 13.23 9.04
N PHE A 364 -6.56 14.34 9.49
CA PHE A 364 -5.27 14.31 10.18
C PHE A 364 -5.29 13.45 11.45
N GLU A 365 -6.34 13.56 12.27
CA GLU A 365 -6.50 12.77 13.49
C GLU A 365 -6.73 11.28 13.19
N GLN A 366 -7.32 10.93 12.05
CA GLN A 366 -7.50 9.52 11.66
C GLN A 366 -6.15 8.88 11.30
N LEU A 367 -5.26 9.63 10.64
CA LEU A 367 -3.92 9.16 10.29
C LEU A 367 -3.00 9.12 11.53
N THR A 368 -2.98 10.19 12.31
CA THR A 368 -2.10 10.33 13.48
C THR A 368 -2.61 9.58 14.70
N GLY A 369 -3.92 9.38 14.80
CA GLY A 369 -4.56 8.61 15.84
C GLY A 369 -4.69 9.34 17.18
N THR A 370 -4.48 10.65 17.22
CA THR A 370 -4.59 11.48 18.43
C THR A 370 -4.85 12.93 18.03
N ASN A 371 -5.58 13.67 18.87
CA ASN A 371 -5.71 15.13 18.74
C ASN A 371 -4.40 15.86 19.13
N SER A 372 -3.63 15.27 20.04
CA SER A 372 -2.50 15.93 20.70
C SER A 372 -1.42 16.38 19.71
N LEU A 373 -1.17 15.61 18.65
CA LEU A 373 -0.14 15.96 17.67
C LEU A 373 -0.43 17.30 16.98
N ARG A 374 -1.67 17.52 16.51
CA ARG A 374 -2.05 18.81 15.90
C ARG A 374 -1.89 19.94 16.90
N GLU A 375 -2.46 19.78 18.09
CA GLU A 375 -2.46 20.78 19.16
C GLU A 375 -1.04 21.23 19.50
N MET A 376 -0.12 20.28 19.65
CA MET A 376 1.27 20.59 20.00
C MET A 376 2.05 21.24 18.86
N VAL A 377 1.82 20.83 17.60
CA VAL A 377 2.45 21.49 16.44
C VAL A 377 1.96 22.95 16.33
N VAL A 378 0.66 23.19 16.51
CA VAL A 378 0.08 24.54 16.53
C VAL A 378 0.63 25.37 17.68
N ALA A 379 0.81 24.77 18.86
CA ALA A 379 1.41 25.40 20.03
C ALA A 379 2.94 25.62 19.91
N GLY A 380 3.55 25.30 18.76
CA GLY A 380 4.97 25.54 18.50
C GLY A 380 5.92 24.60 19.24
N LYS A 381 5.42 23.47 19.74
CA LYS A 381 6.23 22.48 20.46
C LYS A 381 7.32 21.89 19.56
N SER A 382 8.47 21.63 20.16
CA SER A 382 9.56 20.92 19.50
C SER A 382 9.20 19.45 19.28
N GLU A 383 9.83 18.81 18.29
CA GLU A 383 9.64 17.37 18.06
C GLU A 383 9.92 16.55 19.33
N LYS A 384 10.95 16.91 20.09
CA LYS A 384 11.28 16.24 21.36
C LYS A 384 10.14 16.32 22.38
N GLU A 385 9.50 17.48 22.52
CA GLU A 385 8.34 17.64 23.42
C GLU A 385 7.15 16.81 22.94
N ILE A 386 6.85 16.83 21.64
CA ILE A 386 5.73 16.07 21.05
C ILE A 386 5.95 14.57 21.25
N ARG A 387 7.14 14.07 20.96
CA ARG A 387 7.49 12.65 21.14
C ARG A 387 7.37 12.21 22.60
N LYS A 388 7.79 13.08 23.54
CA LYS A 388 7.64 12.82 24.98
C LYS A 388 6.18 12.64 25.39
N ALA A 389 5.23 13.27 24.70
CA ALA A 389 3.81 13.16 25.02
C ALA A 389 3.24 11.76 24.73
N TRP A 390 3.65 11.10 23.62
CA TRP A 390 3.16 9.76 23.28
C TRP A 390 4.03 8.62 23.82
N GLU A 391 5.23 8.91 24.32
CA GLU A 391 6.17 7.89 24.80
C GLU A 391 5.56 6.93 25.85
N PRO A 392 4.74 7.38 26.83
CA PRO A 392 4.13 6.44 27.78
C PRO A 392 3.28 5.36 27.11
N ALA A 393 2.41 5.74 26.17
CA ALA A 393 1.58 4.79 25.43
C ALA A 393 2.42 3.91 24.49
N LEU A 394 3.45 4.47 23.87
CA LEU A 394 4.39 3.74 23.02
C LEU A 394 5.17 2.67 23.80
N SER A 395 5.63 3.00 25.01
CA SER A 395 6.31 2.08 25.93
C SER A 395 5.38 0.95 26.40
N GLN A 396 4.12 1.26 26.70
CA GLN A 396 3.10 0.25 27.01
C GLN A 396 2.88 -0.69 25.81
N TYR A 397 2.72 -0.13 24.61
CA TYR A 397 2.59 -0.93 23.39
C TYR A 397 3.78 -1.86 23.18
N LYS A 398 5.01 -1.36 23.30
CA LYS A 398 6.24 -2.18 23.17
C LYS A 398 6.26 -3.35 24.15
N THR A 399 5.70 -3.18 25.35
CA THR A 399 5.57 -4.27 26.34
C THR A 399 4.56 -5.32 25.90
N VAL A 400 3.39 -4.90 25.41
CA VAL A 400 2.36 -5.83 24.90
C VAL A 400 2.86 -6.56 23.65
N ARG A 401 3.50 -5.85 22.73
CA ARG A 401 4.08 -6.36 21.47
C ARG A 401 4.94 -7.61 21.70
N LYS A 402 5.76 -7.63 22.76
CA LYS A 402 6.67 -8.75 23.09
C LYS A 402 5.97 -10.09 23.29
N LYS A 403 4.69 -10.11 23.66
CA LYS A 403 3.91 -11.34 23.82
C LYS A 403 3.62 -12.06 22.50
N TYR A 404 3.70 -11.33 21.39
CA TYR A 404 3.24 -11.76 20.07
C TYR A 404 4.36 -11.87 19.03
N LEU A 405 5.61 -11.65 19.44
CA LEU A 405 6.75 -11.76 18.55
C LEU A 405 6.98 -13.22 18.14
N LEU A 406 7.05 -13.45 16.84
CA LEU A 406 7.43 -14.72 16.23
C LEU A 406 8.93 -14.75 15.88
N TYR A 407 9.56 -13.58 15.85
CA TYR A 407 10.94 -13.40 15.42
C TYR A 407 11.77 -12.73 16.51
N PRO A 408 13.10 -12.97 16.54
CA PRO A 408 13.99 -12.19 17.39
C PRO A 408 13.78 -10.69 17.19
N ASP A 409 13.57 -9.98 18.29
CA ASP A 409 13.36 -8.53 18.28
C ASP A 409 14.64 -7.79 17.86
N PHE A 410 14.49 -6.55 17.40
CA PHE A 410 15.62 -5.69 17.05
C PHE A 410 16.36 -5.25 18.32
N LYS A 411 17.67 -5.00 18.20
CA LYS A 411 18.51 -4.59 19.33
C LYS A 411 18.41 -3.10 19.67
#